data_AF-A0A813GE03-F1
#
_entry.id   AF-A0A813GE03-F1
#
_cell.length_a   1.000
_cell.length_b   1.000
_cell.length_c   1.000
_cell.angle_alpha   90.00
_cell.angle_beta   90.00
_cell.angle_gamma   90.00
#
_symmetry.space_group_name_H-M   'P 1'
#
loop_
_entity.id
_entity.type
_entity.pdbx_description
1 polymer ?
#
loop_
_entity_poly.entity_id
_entity_poly.type
_entity_poly.pdbx_seq_one_letter_code
_entity_poly.pdbx_strand_id
1 'polypeptide(L)'
;MAAVGLPSQQETTIGMDFRTVRCWEYGKLLLPSLDEESGEAGSRPLAGKVQVVSAWFGDAADAAQRRDITAEVQEMIAASDLASPRLCDGKVSSLETAVAVHATTRSWGDPAPFRVKQLEVSYVHDWLSEDERAVMQALSNRANEKAQGCPDLEVLLPRLGSALLGAAQRCLSSSSTAPGSSPGSPSAGPSESLGGTSPRWRQLGFQSSNPRTDLRTGILALDAMVYLAERYPLATGQMVREAQNDGIDYPFAVASINITQHLARYLHLVRDGSSGGSASGIQAAPPRVVQRFARLLLSSGAAETSSDKFAPDAFCELHAAVLARLHATWKGLKTENPHLTVMHFGPAMEQTLFAVRSFCLIAEMETPSEFRSFSGRSVSEVLIPAEQPPDEAKDSVRVSVQRTLQNVSESASILGTYLSGVFNAR
;
A
#
# COMPACT_ATOMS: atom_id res chain seq x y z
N MET A 1 41.67 17.07 -4.69
CA MET A 1 40.28 16.99 -4.18
C MET A 1 39.59 15.88 -4.94
N ALA A 2 39.16 14.85 -4.24
CA ALA A 2 38.59 13.65 -4.84
C ALA A 2 37.31 14.00 -5.61
N ALA A 3 37.21 13.51 -6.84
CA ALA A 3 35.95 13.51 -7.58
C ALA A 3 34.95 12.65 -6.79
N VAL A 4 33.98 13.30 -6.15
CA VAL A 4 32.78 12.62 -5.67
C VAL A 4 32.11 12.08 -6.92
N GLY A 5 32.17 10.75 -7.09
CA GLY A 5 31.53 10.08 -8.21
C GLY A 5 30.06 10.46 -8.23
N LEU A 6 29.59 11.07 -9.32
CA LEU A 6 28.17 11.20 -9.61
C LEU A 6 27.59 9.79 -9.49
N PRO A 7 26.57 9.55 -8.64
CA PRO A 7 25.92 8.25 -8.59
C PRO A 7 25.42 7.96 -10.00
N SER A 8 25.87 6.83 -10.56
CA SER A 8 25.36 6.30 -11.82
C SER A 8 23.84 6.38 -11.79
N GLN A 9 23.25 7.03 -12.80
CA GLN A 9 21.81 6.97 -13.03
C GLN A 9 21.39 5.48 -12.91
N GLN A 10 20.55 5.14 -11.91
CA GLN A 10 19.93 3.81 -11.65
C GLN A 10 20.14 3.20 -10.25
N GLU A 11 20.26 3.98 -9.18
CA GLU A 11 19.78 3.54 -7.85
C GLU A 11 18.68 4.47 -7.37
N THR A 12 17.43 4.17 -7.72
CA THR A 12 16.26 4.82 -7.14
C THR A 12 16.11 4.35 -5.70
N THR A 13 16.65 5.12 -4.77
CA THR A 13 16.42 4.92 -3.33
C THR A 13 14.98 5.32 -3.02
N ILE A 14 14.26 4.48 -2.27
CA ILE A 14 12.87 4.76 -1.90
C ILE A 14 12.82 6.10 -1.13
N GLY A 15 11.89 6.98 -1.50
CA GLY A 15 11.76 8.30 -0.89
C GLY A 15 12.64 9.39 -1.49
N MET A 16 13.41 9.10 -2.56
CA MET A 16 14.28 10.07 -3.22
C MET A 16 13.98 10.15 -4.72
N ASP A 17 13.70 11.36 -5.21
CA ASP A 17 13.49 11.65 -6.62
C ASP A 17 14.65 12.47 -7.17
N PHE A 18 15.40 11.95 -8.13
CA PHE A 18 16.35 12.76 -8.91
C PHE A 18 15.61 13.52 -10.02
N ARG A 19 15.81 14.84 -10.08
CA ARG A 19 15.18 15.70 -11.09
C ARG A 19 16.21 16.64 -11.70
N THR A 20 16.10 16.85 -13.01
CA THR A 20 16.82 17.90 -13.74
C THR A 20 15.80 18.83 -14.36
N VAL A 21 15.87 20.11 -14.03
CA VAL A 21 14.99 21.15 -14.54
C VAL A 21 15.80 22.23 -15.25
N ARG A 22 15.24 22.78 -16.32
CA ARG A 22 15.94 23.70 -17.24
C ARG A 22 15.05 24.86 -17.62
N CYS A 23 15.63 26.05 -17.74
CA CYS A 23 14.97 27.19 -18.36
C CYS A 23 15.98 28.06 -19.11
N TRP A 24 15.48 28.79 -20.11
CA TRP A 24 16.29 29.75 -20.85
C TRP A 24 16.44 31.05 -20.08
N GLU A 25 17.43 31.86 -20.47
CA GLU A 25 17.66 33.20 -19.93
C GLU A 25 16.36 34.02 -19.86
N TYR A 26 16.23 34.80 -18.78
CA TYR A 26 15.03 35.53 -18.35
C TYR A 26 13.88 34.66 -17.81
N GLY A 27 14.04 33.33 -17.80
CA GLY A 27 13.15 32.40 -17.12
C GLY A 27 13.40 32.29 -15.61
N LYS A 28 12.57 31.51 -14.94
CA LYS A 28 12.76 31.10 -13.54
C LYS A 28 12.46 29.62 -13.37
N LEU A 29 13.21 28.95 -12.51
CA LEU A 29 12.94 27.59 -12.05
C LEU A 29 12.32 27.66 -10.67
N LEU A 30 11.28 26.87 -10.44
CA LEU A 30 10.69 26.67 -9.12
C LEU A 30 11.20 25.32 -8.62
N LEU A 31 12.00 25.35 -7.56
CA LEU A 31 12.41 24.15 -6.86
C LEU A 31 11.40 23.91 -5.72
N PRO A 32 10.92 22.66 -5.54
CA PRO A 32 10.03 22.36 -4.44
C PRO A 32 10.72 22.72 -3.13
N SER A 33 9.97 23.36 -2.24
CA SER A 33 10.43 23.65 -0.89
C SER A 33 9.80 22.67 0.08
N LEU A 34 10.34 22.63 1.29
CA LEU A 34 9.92 21.76 2.41
C LEU A 34 8.43 21.90 2.79
N ASP A 35 7.65 22.79 2.17
CA ASP A 35 6.26 23.08 2.52
C ASP A 35 5.35 23.25 1.28
N GLU A 36 5.49 22.41 0.24
CA GLU A 36 4.55 22.46 -0.90
C GLU A 36 3.15 21.97 -0.51
N GLU A 37 2.25 22.90 -0.18
CA GLU A 37 0.80 22.71 -0.22
C GLU A 37 0.39 22.43 -1.67
N SER A 38 0.34 21.16 -2.07
CA SER A 38 -0.28 20.78 -3.33
C SER A 38 -1.73 21.27 -3.31
N GLY A 39 -2.13 22.11 -4.29
CA GLY A 39 -3.43 22.77 -4.41
C GLY A 39 -4.66 21.86 -4.59
N GLU A 40 -4.61 20.59 -4.16
CA GLU A 40 -5.80 19.80 -3.88
C GLU A 40 -6.24 20.09 -2.44
N ALA A 41 -7.36 20.81 -2.31
CA ALA A 41 -7.97 21.17 -1.03
C ALA A 41 -8.12 19.92 -0.12
N GLY A 42 -7.24 19.82 0.89
CA GLY A 42 -7.31 18.79 1.94
C GLY A 42 -6.05 17.93 2.16
N SER A 43 -4.99 18.05 1.36
CA SER A 43 -3.75 17.27 1.58
C SER A 43 -2.68 18.08 2.32
N ARG A 44 -2.25 17.61 3.51
CA ARG A 44 -1.00 18.10 4.14
C ARG A 44 0.18 17.99 3.14
N PRO A 45 1.06 19.00 3.09
CA PRO A 45 2.23 19.00 2.20
C PRO A 45 3.20 17.86 2.54
N LEU A 46 3.84 17.30 1.51
CA LEU A 46 4.98 16.39 1.66
C LEU A 46 6.20 17.26 1.96
N ALA A 47 6.53 17.43 3.23
CA ALA A 47 7.75 18.12 3.59
C ALA A 47 8.97 17.30 3.17
N GLY A 48 9.69 17.78 2.15
CA GLY A 48 10.83 17.08 1.57
C GLY A 48 12.05 17.99 1.41
N LYS A 49 13.23 17.45 1.71
CA LYS A 49 14.51 18.17 1.63
C LYS A 49 15.05 18.13 0.21
N VAL A 50 15.43 19.29 -0.34
CA VAL A 50 16.10 19.36 -1.65
C VAL A 50 17.61 19.47 -1.47
N GLN A 51 18.33 18.58 -2.14
CA GLN A 51 19.78 18.62 -2.23
C GLN A 51 20.20 18.82 -3.70
N VAL A 52 20.89 19.92 -3.97
CA VAL A 52 21.41 20.21 -5.32
C VAL A 52 22.59 19.28 -5.60
N VAL A 53 22.52 18.55 -6.71
CA VAL A 53 23.61 17.68 -7.18
C VAL A 53 24.54 18.45 -8.11
N SER A 54 23.97 19.24 -9.01
CA SER A 54 24.72 20.12 -9.90
C SER A 54 23.82 21.24 -10.42
N ALA A 55 24.36 22.44 -10.56
CA ALA A 55 23.68 23.53 -11.25
C ALA A 55 24.67 24.34 -12.09
N TRP A 56 24.23 24.76 -13.28
CA TRP A 56 25.06 25.59 -14.15
C TRP A 56 24.22 26.61 -14.92
N PHE A 57 24.86 27.73 -15.25
CA PHE A 57 24.32 28.77 -16.11
C PHE A 57 25.30 29.09 -17.24
N GLY A 58 24.85 29.07 -18.49
CA GLY A 58 25.73 29.35 -19.63
C GLY A 58 25.26 28.74 -20.94
N ASP A 59 26.18 28.50 -21.86
CA ASP A 59 25.85 27.89 -23.16
C ASP A 59 25.41 26.43 -23.02
N ALA A 60 24.29 26.07 -23.65
CA ALA A 60 23.73 24.73 -23.57
C ALA A 60 24.56 23.67 -24.32
N ALA A 61 25.35 24.05 -25.32
CA ALA A 61 26.17 23.15 -26.14
C ALA A 61 27.65 23.16 -25.73
N ASP A 62 28.18 24.29 -25.24
CA ASP A 62 29.58 24.47 -24.91
C ASP A 62 29.81 24.51 -23.38
N ALA A 63 30.34 23.42 -22.83
CA ALA A 63 30.63 23.31 -21.40
C ALA A 63 31.69 24.30 -20.91
N ALA A 64 32.59 24.79 -21.78
CA ALA A 64 33.60 25.77 -21.40
C ALA A 64 32.99 27.16 -21.15
N GLN A 65 31.79 27.41 -21.67
CA GLN A 65 31.02 28.65 -21.49
C GLN A 65 29.90 28.50 -20.45
N ARG A 66 30.06 27.55 -19.52
CA ARG A 66 29.17 27.35 -18.37
C ARG A 66 29.85 27.80 -17.10
N ARG A 67 29.11 28.55 -16.29
CA ARG A 67 29.46 28.81 -14.90
C ARG A 67 28.77 27.76 -14.03
N ASP A 68 29.55 27.05 -13.23
CA ASP A 68 29.04 26.26 -12.12
C ASP A 68 28.47 27.20 -11.06
N ILE A 69 27.21 26.97 -10.68
CA ILE A 69 26.49 27.75 -9.66
C ILE A 69 25.90 26.82 -8.59
N THR A 70 26.42 25.60 -8.47
CA THR A 70 25.88 24.55 -7.60
C THR A 70 25.83 25.00 -6.14
N ALA A 71 26.92 25.58 -5.63
CA ALA A 71 27.00 26.03 -4.25
C ALA A 71 26.04 27.20 -3.98
N GLU A 72 25.97 28.16 -4.89
CA GLU A 72 25.08 29.31 -4.76
C GLU A 72 23.60 28.90 -4.78
N VAL A 73 23.22 27.93 -5.62
CA VAL A 73 21.85 27.39 -5.63
C VAL A 73 21.55 26.63 -4.34
N GLN A 74 22.51 25.85 -3.82
CA GLN A 74 22.34 25.15 -2.54
C GLN A 74 22.20 26.13 -1.35
N GLU A 75 22.96 27.22 -1.34
CA GLU A 75 22.86 28.29 -0.34
C GLU A 75 21.52 29.03 -0.41
N MET A 76 21.01 29.32 -1.62
CA MET A 76 19.68 29.93 -1.78
C MET A 76 18.57 29.06 -1.18
N ILE A 77 18.66 27.73 -1.36
CA ILE A 77 17.70 26.79 -0.77
C ILE A 77 17.82 26.82 0.76
N ALA A 78 19.04 26.68 1.30
CA ALA A 78 19.27 26.69 2.74
C ALA A 78 18.88 28.02 3.41
N ALA A 79 19.04 29.15 2.70
CA ALA A 79 18.62 30.46 3.20
C ALA A 79 17.09 30.61 3.22
N SER A 80 16.37 29.95 2.30
CA SER A 80 14.91 29.90 2.32
C SER A 80 14.39 29.11 3.52
N ASP A 81 15.10 28.05 3.94
CA ASP A 81 14.73 27.24 5.12
C ASP A 81 14.80 28.02 6.44
N LEU A 82 15.67 29.04 6.52
CA LEU A 82 15.87 29.89 7.70
C LEU A 82 14.89 31.07 7.78
N ALA A 83 14.22 31.39 6.68
CA ALA A 83 13.26 32.49 6.63
C ALA A 83 11.92 32.04 7.23
N SER A 84 11.68 32.33 8.52
CA SER A 84 10.36 32.11 9.12
C SER A 84 9.26 32.80 8.30
N PRO A 85 8.06 32.21 8.18
CA PRO A 85 6.96 32.82 7.44
C PRO A 85 6.67 34.19 8.05
N ARG A 86 6.89 35.25 7.27
CA ARG A 86 6.58 36.62 7.71
C ARG A 86 5.06 36.74 7.83
N LEU A 87 4.57 36.93 9.05
CA LEU A 87 3.20 37.37 9.29
C LEU A 87 3.05 38.79 8.73
N CYS A 88 2.57 38.89 7.49
CA CYS A 88 2.12 40.15 6.90
C CYS A 88 0.58 40.09 6.83
N ASP A 89 -0.09 40.99 7.56
CA ASP A 89 -1.55 41.26 7.47
C ASP A 89 -2.53 40.10 7.66
N GLY A 90 -2.26 39.17 8.58
CA GLY A 90 -3.26 38.19 9.05
C GLY A 90 -3.76 37.20 7.98
N LYS A 91 -3.15 37.20 6.79
CA LYS A 91 -3.30 36.20 5.74
C LYS A 91 -1.95 35.59 5.51
N VAL A 92 -1.81 34.31 5.86
CA VAL A 92 -0.67 33.51 5.40
C VAL A 92 -0.79 33.42 3.88
N SER A 93 0.08 34.13 3.17
CA SER A 93 0.26 33.95 1.73
C SER A 93 0.88 32.58 1.51
N SER A 94 0.05 31.56 1.37
CA SER A 94 0.39 30.15 1.19
C SER A 94 1.06 29.83 -0.17
N LEU A 95 1.50 30.83 -0.94
CA LEU A 95 1.94 30.64 -2.33
C LEU A 95 3.44 30.78 -2.60
N GLU A 96 4.27 31.21 -1.64
CA GLU A 96 5.71 31.42 -1.87
C GLU A 96 6.58 30.54 -0.96
N THR A 97 6.30 29.24 -0.91
CA THR A 97 7.23 28.29 -0.30
C THR A 97 8.30 27.84 -1.28
N ALA A 98 8.03 27.71 -2.58
CA ALA A 98 9.01 27.26 -3.58
C ALA A 98 10.19 28.24 -3.81
N VAL A 99 11.42 27.71 -3.85
CA VAL A 99 12.62 28.52 -4.11
C VAL A 99 12.72 28.85 -5.59
N ALA A 100 12.61 30.15 -5.91
CA ALA A 100 12.70 30.64 -7.28
C ALA A 100 14.15 30.94 -7.68
N VAL A 101 14.69 30.15 -8.63
CA VAL A 101 16.02 30.37 -9.21
C VAL A 101 15.87 31.09 -10.54
N HIS A 102 16.29 32.36 -10.60
CA HIS A 102 16.15 33.21 -11.79
C HIS A 102 17.32 32.99 -12.76
N ALA A 103 17.03 32.70 -14.03
CA ALA A 103 18.04 32.54 -15.07
C ALA A 103 18.45 33.90 -15.66
N THR A 104 19.20 34.71 -14.93
CA THR A 104 19.62 36.04 -15.43
C THR A 104 21.12 36.27 -15.34
N THR A 105 21.65 37.00 -16.33
CA THR A 105 23.03 37.49 -16.31
C THR A 105 23.34 38.35 -15.08
N ARG A 106 22.33 39.04 -14.51
CA ARG A 106 22.50 39.81 -13.26
C ARG A 106 22.80 38.91 -12.07
N SER A 107 22.17 37.75 -12.00
CA SER A 107 22.33 36.80 -10.90
C SER A 107 23.64 36.00 -11.02
N TRP A 108 24.01 35.59 -12.23
CA TRP A 108 25.06 34.59 -12.46
C TRP A 108 26.24 35.07 -13.31
N GLY A 109 26.26 36.34 -13.74
CA GLY A 109 27.25 36.85 -14.68
C GLY A 109 27.00 36.40 -16.13
N ASP A 110 27.91 36.76 -17.04
CA ASP A 110 27.80 36.45 -18.47
C ASP A 110 28.90 35.47 -18.94
N PRO A 111 28.78 34.16 -18.63
CA PRO A 111 29.79 33.17 -19.00
C PRO A 111 29.80 32.84 -20.51
N ALA A 112 28.77 33.23 -21.25
CA ALA A 112 28.64 33.02 -22.70
C ALA A 112 28.22 34.32 -23.41
N PRO A 113 29.15 35.27 -23.61
CA PRO A 113 28.82 36.55 -24.23
C PRO A 113 28.25 36.37 -25.63
N PHE A 114 27.27 37.20 -25.98
CA PHE A 114 26.56 37.17 -27.28
C PHE A 114 25.78 35.88 -27.56
N ARG A 115 25.60 35.01 -26.57
CA ARG A 115 24.79 33.79 -26.65
C ARG A 115 23.66 33.79 -25.65
N VAL A 116 22.57 33.12 -26.03
CA VAL A 116 21.44 32.87 -25.13
C VAL A 116 21.86 31.81 -24.13
N LYS A 117 21.77 32.13 -22.84
CA LYS A 117 22.19 31.22 -21.76
C LYS A 117 21.03 30.34 -21.31
N GLN A 118 21.36 29.16 -20.82
CA GLN A 118 20.44 28.23 -20.18
C GLN A 118 20.85 28.05 -18.72
N LEU A 119 19.85 27.96 -17.85
CA LEU A 119 19.98 27.53 -16.48
C LEU A 119 19.54 26.06 -16.40
N GLU A 120 20.37 25.20 -15.83
CA GLU A 120 20.04 23.83 -15.50
C GLU A 120 20.34 23.58 -14.03
N VAL A 121 19.39 22.93 -13.33
CA VAL A 121 19.56 22.50 -11.96
C VAL A 121 19.16 21.03 -11.87
N SER A 122 20.12 20.20 -11.46
CA SER A 122 19.91 18.82 -11.07
C SER A 122 19.92 18.71 -9.56
N TYR A 123 18.88 18.11 -9.00
CA TYR A 123 18.70 17.97 -7.56
C TYR A 123 18.07 16.62 -7.22
N VAL A 124 18.29 16.20 -5.96
CA VAL A 124 17.55 15.11 -5.34
C VAL A 124 16.52 15.72 -4.40
N HIS A 125 15.27 15.34 -4.58
CA HIS A 125 14.18 15.65 -3.68
C HIS A 125 13.93 14.46 -2.76
N ASP A 126 14.27 14.65 -1.50
CA ASP A 126 14.10 13.67 -0.44
C ASP A 126 12.77 13.92 0.27
N TRP A 127 11.76 13.11 -0.04
CA TRP A 127 10.38 13.29 0.42
C TRP A 127 9.95 12.31 1.52
N LEU A 128 10.87 11.48 2.01
CA LEU A 128 10.68 10.67 3.23
C LEU A 128 11.71 11.08 4.28
N SER A 129 11.29 11.19 5.53
CA SER A 129 12.24 11.29 6.64
C SER A 129 13.14 10.06 6.74
N GLU A 130 14.25 10.18 7.45
CA GLU A 130 15.21 9.07 7.64
C GLU A 130 14.54 7.83 8.25
N ASP A 131 13.69 8.02 9.26
CA ASP A 131 12.95 6.94 9.91
C ASP A 131 11.91 6.31 8.97
N GLU A 132 11.14 7.12 8.23
CA GLU A 132 10.16 6.64 7.24
C GLU A 132 10.86 5.84 6.14
N ARG A 133 12.02 6.30 5.67
CA ARG A 133 12.82 5.57 4.69
C ARG A 133 13.34 4.25 5.26
N ALA A 134 13.82 4.24 6.50
CA ALA A 134 14.37 3.05 7.12
C ALA A 134 13.33 1.91 7.20
N VAL A 135 12.09 2.21 7.61
CA VAL A 135 11.02 1.20 7.66
C VAL A 135 10.59 0.73 6.28
N MET A 136 10.50 1.64 5.31
CA MET A 136 10.19 1.28 3.93
C MET A 136 11.30 0.44 3.30
N GLN A 137 12.56 0.71 3.62
CA GLN A 137 13.70 -0.08 3.18
C GLN A 137 13.72 -1.46 3.83
N ALA A 138 13.38 -1.58 5.12
CA ALA A 138 13.25 -2.87 5.78
C ALA A 138 12.17 -3.74 5.12
N LEU A 139 11.00 -3.16 4.85
CA LEU A 139 9.92 -3.85 4.14
C LEU A 139 10.30 -4.18 2.69
N SER A 140 11.03 -3.29 2.01
CA SER A 140 11.58 -3.53 0.67
C SER A 140 12.59 -4.68 0.66
N ASN A 141 13.50 -4.74 1.63
CA ASN A 141 14.43 -5.85 1.78
C ASN A 141 13.67 -7.17 1.94
N ARG A 142 12.62 -7.18 2.75
CA ARG A 142 11.76 -8.35 2.94
C ARG A 142 10.98 -8.74 1.67
N ALA A 143 10.50 -7.76 0.91
CA ALA A 143 9.82 -7.98 -0.37
C ALA A 143 10.75 -8.58 -1.45
N ASN A 144 12.02 -8.19 -1.45
CA ASN A 144 13.02 -8.64 -2.42
C ASN A 144 13.83 -9.88 -1.95
N GLU A 145 13.70 -10.27 -0.68
CA GLU A 145 14.33 -11.48 -0.15
C GLU A 145 13.68 -12.72 -0.76
N LYS A 146 14.46 -13.47 -1.55
CA LYS A 146 14.01 -14.73 -2.13
C LYS A 146 13.69 -15.72 -1.01
N ALA A 147 12.53 -16.37 -1.08
CA ALA A 147 12.18 -17.39 -0.10
C ALA A 147 13.19 -18.56 -0.09
N GLN A 148 13.76 -18.90 -1.25
CA GLN A 148 14.78 -19.94 -1.36
C GLN A 148 16.07 -19.53 -0.63
N GLY A 149 16.38 -20.22 0.46
CA GLY A 149 17.55 -19.93 1.30
C GLY A 149 17.29 -18.98 2.46
N CYS A 150 16.09 -18.40 2.57
CA CYS A 150 15.67 -17.65 3.75
C CYS A 150 15.39 -18.64 4.91
N PRO A 151 16.06 -18.51 6.07
CA PRO A 151 15.84 -19.40 7.22
C PRO A 151 14.37 -19.42 7.68
N ASP A 152 13.68 -18.27 7.55
CA ASP A 152 12.29 -18.12 7.97
C ASP A 152 11.34 -19.00 7.15
N LEU A 153 11.71 -19.39 5.91
CA LEU A 153 10.88 -20.26 5.08
C LEU A 153 10.57 -21.59 5.80
N GLU A 154 11.56 -22.17 6.47
CA GLU A 154 11.41 -23.45 7.17
C GLU A 154 10.61 -23.32 8.48
N VAL A 155 10.45 -22.09 8.99
CA VAL A 155 9.61 -21.79 10.16
C VAL A 155 8.18 -21.44 9.75
N LEU A 156 8.03 -20.57 8.75
CA LEU A 156 6.76 -20.01 8.32
C LEU A 156 5.93 -20.99 7.52
N LEU A 157 6.56 -21.84 6.69
CA LEU A 157 5.80 -22.76 5.83
C LEU A 157 5.03 -23.84 6.63
N PRO A 158 5.63 -24.53 7.62
CA PRO A 158 4.88 -25.42 8.51
C PRO A 158 3.79 -24.69 9.29
N ARG A 159 4.09 -23.45 9.73
CA ARG A 159 3.16 -22.60 10.48
C ARG A 159 1.94 -22.22 9.63
N LEU A 160 2.15 -21.83 8.37
CA LEU A 160 1.08 -21.63 7.40
C LEU A 160 0.23 -22.89 7.23
N GLY A 161 0.89 -24.05 7.04
CA GLY A 161 0.18 -25.31 6.84
C GLY A 161 -0.73 -25.66 8.01
N SER A 162 -0.23 -25.52 9.25
CA SER A 162 -1.02 -25.71 10.47
C SER A 162 -2.18 -24.71 10.56
N ALA A 163 -1.91 -23.43 10.30
CA ALA A 163 -2.92 -22.37 10.37
C ALA A 163 -4.05 -22.57 9.35
N LEU A 164 -3.74 -22.93 8.09
CA LEU A 164 -4.73 -23.17 7.05
C LEU A 164 -5.61 -24.40 7.34
N LEU A 165 -5.01 -25.49 7.84
CA LEU A 165 -5.78 -26.69 8.23
C LEU A 165 -6.69 -26.39 9.42
N GLY A 166 -6.17 -25.68 10.44
CA GLY A 166 -6.97 -25.27 11.60
C GLY A 166 -8.09 -24.29 11.22
N ALA A 167 -7.83 -23.34 10.33
CA ALA A 167 -8.82 -22.41 9.79
C ALA A 167 -9.98 -23.13 9.09
N ALA A 168 -9.67 -24.10 8.22
CA ALA A 168 -10.68 -24.91 7.54
C ALA A 168 -11.54 -25.72 8.53
N GLN A 169 -10.93 -26.31 9.56
CA GLN A 169 -11.64 -27.06 10.61
C GLN A 169 -12.59 -26.17 11.43
N ARG A 170 -12.12 -25.01 11.90
CA ARG A 170 -12.96 -24.07 12.70
C ARG A 170 -14.18 -23.60 11.93
N CYS A 171 -14.02 -23.31 10.65
CA CYS A 171 -15.11 -22.91 9.79
C CYS A 171 -16.15 -24.04 9.62
N LEU A 172 -15.77 -25.33 9.71
CA LEU A 172 -16.73 -26.45 9.57
C LEU A 172 -17.56 -26.59 10.86
N SER A 173 -16.91 -26.40 12.00
CA SER A 173 -17.57 -26.42 13.31
C SER A 173 -18.56 -25.27 13.50
N SER A 174 -18.27 -24.06 12.99
CA SER A 174 -19.17 -22.91 13.11
C SER A 174 -20.47 -23.05 12.29
N SER A 175 -20.49 -23.88 11.25
CA SER A 175 -21.70 -24.17 10.46
C SER A 175 -22.61 -25.26 11.07
N SER A 176 -22.18 -25.94 12.14
CA SER A 176 -22.93 -27.02 12.78
C SER A 176 -23.54 -26.57 14.10
N THR A 177 -24.59 -25.74 14.04
CA THR A 177 -25.50 -25.51 15.17
C THR A 177 -26.75 -26.37 14.99
N ALA A 178 -26.61 -27.68 15.20
CA ALA A 178 -27.76 -28.58 15.40
C ALA A 178 -27.75 -29.05 16.87
N PRO A 179 -28.80 -28.77 17.66
CA PRO A 179 -28.87 -29.24 19.04
C PRO A 179 -29.32 -30.69 19.05
N GLY A 180 -28.42 -31.59 19.47
CA GLY A 180 -28.76 -32.98 19.78
C GLY A 180 -28.00 -34.01 18.95
N SER A 181 -26.76 -34.28 19.34
CA SER A 181 -26.09 -35.56 19.11
C SER A 181 -24.95 -35.71 20.12
N SER A 182 -24.98 -36.78 20.90
CA SER A 182 -24.02 -37.11 21.96
C SER A 182 -22.56 -37.08 21.51
N PRO A 183 -21.60 -36.83 22.42
CA PRO A 183 -20.18 -36.79 22.09
C PRO A 183 -19.64 -38.19 21.85
N GLY A 184 -19.77 -38.67 20.61
CA GLY A 184 -18.90 -39.72 20.08
C GLY A 184 -17.50 -39.11 19.90
N SER A 185 -16.54 -39.62 20.67
CA SER A 185 -15.14 -39.18 20.65
C SER A 185 -14.61 -39.02 19.22
N PRO A 186 -14.14 -37.83 18.81
CA PRO A 186 -13.22 -37.78 17.69
C PRO A 186 -11.88 -38.29 18.22
N SER A 187 -11.47 -39.46 17.77
CA SER A 187 -10.07 -39.87 17.80
C SER A 187 -9.28 -38.78 17.07
N ALA A 188 -8.75 -37.81 17.82
CA ALA A 188 -7.83 -36.81 17.32
C ALA A 188 -6.56 -37.55 16.87
N GLY A 189 -6.51 -37.89 15.59
CA GLY A 189 -5.25 -38.22 14.93
C GLY A 189 -4.29 -37.04 15.09
N PRO A 190 -2.96 -37.29 15.15
CA PRO A 190 -1.98 -36.23 15.34
C PRO A 190 -2.18 -35.19 14.23
N SER A 191 -2.18 -33.90 14.57
CA SER A 191 -2.26 -32.80 13.60
C SER A 191 -1.36 -33.09 12.40
N GLU A 192 -1.96 -33.53 11.29
CA GLU A 192 -1.21 -33.83 10.07
C GLU A 192 -0.66 -32.52 9.53
N SER A 193 0.61 -32.21 9.85
CA SER A 193 1.32 -31.16 9.16
C SER A 193 1.35 -31.49 7.67
N LEU A 194 1.12 -30.50 6.80
CA LEU A 194 1.16 -30.67 5.34
C LEU A 194 2.52 -31.21 4.82
N GLY A 195 3.57 -31.19 5.66
CA GLY A 195 4.92 -31.58 5.29
C GLY A 195 5.54 -30.63 4.25
N GLY A 196 6.80 -30.88 3.91
CA GLY A 196 7.53 -30.05 2.94
C GLY A 196 7.06 -30.20 1.49
N THR A 197 6.34 -31.28 1.15
CA THR A 197 5.77 -31.52 -0.18
C THR A 197 4.51 -32.39 -0.03
N SER A 198 3.40 -31.96 -0.62
CA SER A 198 2.10 -32.63 -0.50
C SER A 198 1.15 -32.24 -1.63
N PRO A 199 0.30 -33.15 -2.14
CA PRO A 199 -0.80 -32.82 -3.05
C PRO A 199 -1.77 -31.78 -2.48
N ARG A 200 -1.92 -31.72 -1.14
CA ARG A 200 -2.81 -30.77 -0.48
C ARG A 200 -2.38 -29.31 -0.68
N TRP A 201 -1.10 -29.03 -0.93
CA TRP A 201 -0.67 -27.66 -1.29
C TRP A 201 -1.35 -27.17 -2.58
N ARG A 202 -1.53 -28.05 -3.58
CA ARG A 202 -2.29 -27.70 -4.79
C ARG A 202 -3.77 -27.41 -4.50
N GLN A 203 -4.37 -28.14 -3.56
CA GLN A 203 -5.74 -27.88 -3.11
C GLN A 203 -5.87 -26.52 -2.40
N LEU A 204 -4.81 -26.03 -1.76
CA LEU A 204 -4.75 -24.68 -1.18
C LEU A 204 -4.49 -23.58 -2.21
N GLY A 205 -4.40 -23.93 -3.51
CA GLY A 205 -4.21 -22.99 -4.61
C GLY A 205 -2.75 -22.71 -4.96
N PHE A 206 -1.78 -23.49 -4.45
CA PHE A 206 -0.41 -23.47 -4.95
C PHE A 206 -0.31 -24.13 -6.34
N GLN A 207 0.66 -23.70 -7.17
CA GLN A 207 0.84 -24.25 -8.51
C GLN A 207 1.44 -25.67 -8.46
N SER A 208 2.28 -25.94 -7.47
CA SER A 208 2.98 -27.21 -7.31
C SER A 208 2.71 -27.85 -5.95
N SER A 209 3.02 -29.15 -5.83
CA SER A 209 2.98 -29.85 -4.54
C SER A 209 4.12 -29.43 -3.60
N ASN A 210 5.10 -28.69 -4.09
CA ASN A 210 6.18 -28.09 -3.30
C ASN A 210 6.03 -26.56 -3.33
N PRO A 211 5.44 -25.94 -2.29
CA PRO A 211 5.17 -24.50 -2.26
C PRO A 211 6.44 -23.64 -2.35
N ARG A 212 7.63 -24.19 -2.06
CA ARG A 212 8.91 -23.48 -2.22
C ARG A 212 9.18 -23.09 -3.68
N THR A 213 8.63 -23.83 -4.64
CA THR A 213 8.79 -23.49 -6.07
C THR A 213 7.93 -22.32 -6.51
N ASP A 214 6.91 -21.97 -5.72
CA ASP A 214 5.90 -20.98 -6.08
C ASP A 214 6.19 -19.63 -5.39
N LEU A 215 6.87 -19.68 -4.24
CA LEU A 215 7.35 -18.52 -3.48
C LEU A 215 8.63 -17.88 -4.04
N ARG A 216 8.87 -17.98 -5.36
CA ARG A 216 10.08 -17.41 -6.01
C ARG A 216 10.18 -15.89 -5.89
N THR A 217 9.04 -15.24 -5.70
CA THR A 217 8.89 -13.79 -5.76
C THR A 217 9.11 -13.09 -4.43
N GLY A 218 9.21 -13.83 -3.33
CA GLY A 218 9.66 -13.29 -2.06
C GLY A 218 9.06 -14.02 -0.86
N ILE A 219 9.71 -13.86 0.29
CA ILE A 219 9.24 -14.37 1.58
C ILE A 219 8.05 -13.57 2.14
N LEU A 220 7.92 -12.29 1.78
CA LEU A 220 6.84 -11.40 2.23
C LEU A 220 5.42 -11.95 1.93
N ALA A 221 5.25 -12.67 0.82
CA ALA A 221 3.96 -13.30 0.50
C ALA A 221 3.61 -14.42 1.51
N LEU A 222 4.62 -15.11 2.03
CA LEU A 222 4.44 -16.13 3.05
C LEU A 222 4.10 -15.49 4.41
N ASP A 223 4.77 -14.39 4.78
CA ASP A 223 4.43 -13.61 5.99
C ASP A 223 2.96 -13.17 5.96
N ALA A 224 2.52 -12.57 4.85
CA ALA A 224 1.15 -12.09 4.70
C ALA A 224 0.10 -13.23 4.77
N MET A 225 0.39 -14.40 4.18
CA MET A 225 -0.49 -15.57 4.28
C MET A 225 -0.56 -16.15 5.70
N VAL A 226 0.58 -16.23 6.40
CA VAL A 226 0.61 -16.67 7.80
C VAL A 226 -0.20 -15.71 8.66
N TYR A 227 0.04 -14.40 8.50
CA TYR A 227 -0.73 -13.36 9.20
C TYR A 227 -2.23 -13.53 8.99
N LEU A 228 -2.66 -13.63 7.73
CA LEU A 228 -4.06 -13.80 7.38
C LEU A 228 -4.67 -15.06 8.03
N ALA A 229 -3.99 -16.20 7.93
CA ALA A 229 -4.48 -17.48 8.44
C ALA A 229 -4.57 -17.53 9.98
N GLU A 230 -3.65 -16.87 10.68
CA GLU A 230 -3.61 -16.82 12.13
C GLU A 230 -4.51 -15.74 12.72
N ARG A 231 -4.55 -14.55 12.09
CA ARG A 231 -5.33 -13.40 12.56
C ARG A 231 -6.80 -13.50 12.18
N TYR A 232 -7.09 -14.04 11.00
CA TYR A 232 -8.43 -14.18 10.44
C TYR A 232 -8.73 -15.63 10.05
N PRO A 233 -8.72 -16.58 11.01
CA PRO A 233 -8.87 -17.99 10.71
C PRO A 233 -10.25 -18.34 10.12
N LEU A 234 -11.31 -17.63 10.50
CA LEU A 234 -12.65 -17.87 9.96
C LEU A 234 -12.74 -17.40 8.50
N ALA A 235 -12.34 -16.17 8.22
CA ALA A 235 -12.26 -15.64 6.85
C ALA A 235 -11.40 -16.54 5.94
N THR A 236 -10.23 -16.92 6.43
CA THR A 236 -9.29 -17.78 5.70
C THR A 236 -9.88 -19.15 5.44
N GLY A 237 -10.47 -19.78 6.46
CA GLY A 237 -11.12 -21.08 6.33
C GLY A 237 -12.26 -21.05 5.32
N GLN A 238 -13.05 -19.97 5.32
CA GLN A 238 -14.10 -19.75 4.33
C GLN A 238 -13.52 -19.60 2.92
N MET A 239 -12.58 -18.68 2.69
CA MET A 239 -11.98 -18.48 1.36
C MET A 239 -11.35 -19.78 0.81
N VAL A 240 -10.63 -20.53 1.65
CA VAL A 240 -10.02 -21.81 1.26
C VAL A 240 -11.07 -22.87 0.95
N ARG A 241 -12.15 -22.96 1.74
CA ARG A 241 -13.24 -23.91 1.47
C ARG A 241 -13.93 -23.58 0.16
N GLU A 242 -14.31 -22.33 -0.03
CA GLU A 242 -15.02 -21.88 -1.22
C GLU A 242 -14.12 -22.15 -2.44
N ALA A 243 -12.83 -21.82 -2.36
CA ALA A 243 -11.83 -22.13 -3.39
C ALA A 243 -11.76 -23.61 -3.79
N GLN A 244 -11.98 -24.53 -2.85
CA GLN A 244 -11.88 -25.98 -3.07
C GLN A 244 -13.18 -26.64 -3.51
N ASN A 245 -14.33 -26.21 -2.99
CA ASN A 245 -15.54 -27.02 -2.99
C ASN A 245 -16.74 -26.37 -3.71
N ASP A 246 -16.73 -25.06 -3.95
CA ASP A 246 -17.92 -24.35 -4.45
C ASP A 246 -17.90 -24.12 -5.97
N GLY A 247 -16.99 -24.76 -6.70
CA GLY A 247 -16.85 -24.58 -8.15
C GLY A 247 -16.46 -23.15 -8.55
N ILE A 248 -16.02 -22.32 -7.60
CA ILE A 248 -15.59 -20.95 -7.89
C ILE A 248 -14.22 -20.90 -8.56
N ASP A 249 -13.44 -21.98 -8.52
CA ASP A 249 -12.10 -22.07 -9.12
C ASP A 249 -11.18 -20.91 -8.69
N TYR A 250 -11.20 -20.55 -7.40
CA TYR A 250 -10.40 -19.43 -6.88
C TYR A 250 -9.02 -19.92 -6.43
N PRO A 251 -7.91 -19.52 -7.08
CA PRO A 251 -6.58 -20.02 -6.74
C PRO A 251 -5.99 -19.25 -5.55
N PHE A 252 -6.49 -19.51 -4.33
CA PHE A 252 -6.20 -18.75 -3.09
C PHE A 252 -4.72 -18.39 -2.91
N ALA A 253 -3.81 -19.36 -2.87
CA ALA A 253 -2.38 -19.08 -2.64
C ALA A 253 -1.74 -18.27 -3.78
N VAL A 254 -2.02 -18.60 -5.04
CA VAL A 254 -1.53 -17.83 -6.20
C VAL A 254 -2.08 -16.40 -6.19
N ALA A 255 -3.36 -16.22 -5.87
CA ALA A 255 -3.98 -14.90 -5.75
C ALA A 255 -3.30 -14.07 -4.65
N SER A 256 -3.04 -14.67 -3.49
CA SER A 256 -2.31 -14.05 -2.39
C SER A 256 -0.88 -13.63 -2.75
N ILE A 257 -0.14 -14.51 -3.45
CA ILE A 257 1.22 -14.21 -3.93
C ILE A 257 1.18 -13.05 -4.93
N ASN A 258 0.24 -13.06 -5.87
CA ASN A 258 0.10 -12.00 -6.87
C ASN A 258 -0.27 -10.65 -6.24
N ILE A 259 -1.21 -10.63 -5.28
CA ILE A 259 -1.55 -9.41 -4.54
C ILE A 259 -0.33 -8.85 -3.82
N THR A 260 0.45 -9.69 -3.14
CA THR A 260 1.67 -9.26 -2.45
C THR A 260 2.60 -8.53 -3.42
N GLN A 261 2.83 -9.08 -4.62
CA GLN A 261 3.67 -8.44 -5.62
C GLN A 261 3.07 -7.14 -6.18
N HIS A 262 1.75 -7.09 -6.41
CA HIS A 262 1.10 -5.87 -6.87
C HIS A 262 1.16 -4.76 -5.82
N LEU A 263 0.95 -5.08 -4.54
CA LEU A 263 1.10 -4.12 -3.44
C LEU A 263 2.55 -3.70 -3.27
N ALA A 264 3.51 -4.61 -3.41
CA ALA A 264 4.93 -4.28 -3.37
C ALA A 264 5.33 -3.32 -4.49
N ARG A 265 4.85 -3.52 -5.72
CA ARG A 265 5.06 -2.56 -6.83
C ARG A 265 4.35 -1.23 -6.58
N TYR A 266 3.10 -1.28 -6.12
CA TYR A 266 2.32 -0.10 -5.79
C TYR A 266 3.05 0.79 -4.77
N LEU A 267 3.63 0.20 -3.73
CA LEU A 267 4.34 0.89 -2.66
C LEU A 267 5.85 1.12 -2.95
N HIS A 268 6.30 0.91 -4.20
CA HIS A 268 7.69 1.09 -4.63
C HIS A 268 8.72 0.20 -3.90
N LEU A 269 8.29 -0.95 -3.36
CA LEU A 269 9.15 -1.86 -2.61
C LEU A 269 10.02 -2.74 -3.51
N VAL A 270 9.59 -3.01 -4.73
CA VAL A 270 10.32 -3.83 -5.72
C VAL A 270 10.59 -2.98 -6.96
N ARG A 271 11.77 -3.14 -7.58
CA ARG A 271 12.06 -2.45 -8.84
C ARG A 271 11.28 -3.10 -9.98
N ASP A 272 10.76 -2.25 -10.87
CA ASP A 272 10.31 -2.69 -12.18
C ASP A 272 11.55 -3.16 -12.96
N GLY A 273 11.82 -4.46 -12.93
CA GLY A 273 12.75 -5.06 -13.87
C GLY A 273 12.26 -4.74 -15.28
N SER A 274 13.13 -4.19 -16.13
CA SER A 274 12.87 -3.98 -17.56
C SER A 274 12.71 -5.34 -18.27
N SER A 275 11.62 -6.04 -18.01
CA SER A 275 11.12 -7.17 -18.78
C SER A 275 9.84 -6.73 -19.44
N GLY A 276 9.96 -6.39 -20.72
CA GLY A 276 8.92 -5.73 -21.52
C GLY A 276 7.62 -6.51 -21.63
N GLY A 277 6.57 -5.73 -21.88
CA GLY A 277 5.35 -6.19 -22.53
C GLY A 277 4.15 -6.39 -21.61
N SER A 278 3.20 -5.45 -21.75
CA SER A 278 1.74 -5.62 -21.56
C SER A 278 1.13 -5.29 -20.19
N ALA A 279 0.72 -4.02 -20.05
CA ALA A 279 -0.67 -3.59 -19.89
C ALA A 279 -1.56 -4.09 -18.71
N SER A 280 -1.03 -4.71 -17.66
CA SER A 280 -1.85 -5.06 -16.48
C SER A 280 -1.10 -4.86 -15.16
N GLY A 281 -0.77 -3.61 -14.86
CA GLY A 281 -0.09 -3.21 -13.63
C GLY A 281 -0.80 -2.06 -12.93
N ILE A 282 -0.97 -2.18 -11.61
CA ILE A 282 -1.38 -1.04 -10.79
C ILE A 282 -0.36 0.08 -10.96
N GLN A 283 -0.82 1.30 -11.28
CA GLN A 283 0.06 2.46 -11.32
C GLN A 283 0.67 2.67 -9.93
N ALA A 284 1.98 2.90 -9.90
CA ALA A 284 2.75 3.21 -8.70
C ALA A 284 2.07 4.28 -7.82
N ALA A 285 2.12 4.10 -6.50
CA ALA A 285 1.45 4.98 -5.56
C ALA A 285 2.08 6.38 -5.58
N PRO A 286 1.27 7.45 -5.50
CA PRO A 286 1.83 8.78 -5.33
C PRO A 286 2.65 8.89 -4.05
N PRO A 287 3.69 9.75 -4.00
CA PRO A 287 4.55 9.93 -2.82
C PRO A 287 3.77 10.13 -1.51
N ARG A 288 2.63 10.85 -1.54
CA ARG A 288 1.78 11.08 -0.36
C ARG A 288 1.24 9.79 0.25
N VAL A 289 0.89 8.82 -0.58
CA VAL A 289 0.37 7.52 -0.13
C VAL A 289 1.49 6.71 0.50
N VAL A 290 2.66 6.70 -0.15
CA VAL A 290 3.84 6.00 0.38
C VAL A 290 4.28 6.59 1.71
N GLN A 291 4.28 7.92 1.85
CA GLN A 291 4.62 8.58 3.12
C GLN A 291 3.60 8.26 4.24
N ARG A 292 2.29 8.31 3.95
CA ARG A 292 1.26 7.90 4.93
C ARG A 292 1.45 6.46 5.37
N PHE A 293 1.72 5.56 4.42
CA PHE A 293 1.99 4.16 4.71
C PHE A 293 3.28 3.97 5.53
N ALA A 294 4.35 4.71 5.24
CA ALA A 294 5.59 4.68 6.02
C ALA A 294 5.38 5.14 7.47
N ARG A 295 4.58 6.19 7.68
CA ARG A 295 4.17 6.64 9.02
C ARG A 295 3.35 5.59 9.76
N LEU A 296 2.46 4.91 9.05
CA LEU A 296 1.69 3.81 9.61
C LEU A 296 2.58 2.63 10.03
N LEU A 297 3.62 2.31 9.27
CA LEU A 297 4.62 1.31 9.65
C LEU A 297 5.39 1.73 10.90
N LEU A 298 5.78 3.00 11.01
CA LEU A 298 6.47 3.53 12.20
C LEU A 298 5.59 3.45 13.46
N SER A 299 4.32 3.84 13.35
CA SER A 299 3.38 3.79 14.48
C SER A 299 3.06 2.35 14.91
N SER A 300 3.01 1.42 13.96
CA SER A 300 2.76 -0.01 14.22
C SER A 300 3.99 -0.71 14.79
N GLY A 301 5.18 -0.43 14.27
CA GLY A 301 6.45 -1.00 14.75
C GLY A 301 6.85 -0.50 16.13
N ALA A 302 6.51 0.74 16.50
CA ALA A 302 6.69 1.23 17.87
C ALA A 302 5.89 0.39 18.89
N ALA A 303 4.73 -0.17 18.49
CA ALA A 303 3.92 -1.03 19.34
C ALA A 303 4.49 -2.43 19.54
N GLU A 304 5.36 -2.94 18.65
CA GLU A 304 6.02 -4.26 18.79
C GLU A 304 7.01 -4.33 19.96
N THR A 305 7.47 -3.19 20.48
CA THR A 305 8.26 -3.14 21.72
C THR A 305 7.43 -3.44 22.97
N SER A 306 6.10 -3.34 22.87
CA SER A 306 5.18 -3.94 23.83
C SER A 306 4.95 -5.40 23.42
N SER A 307 4.96 -6.33 24.37
CA SER A 307 4.97 -7.79 24.13
C SER A 307 3.71 -8.37 23.44
N ASP A 308 2.92 -7.55 22.75
CA ASP A 308 1.71 -7.97 22.05
C ASP A 308 2.08 -8.68 20.75
N LYS A 309 2.18 -10.01 20.82
CA LYS A 309 2.41 -10.91 19.69
C LYS A 309 1.35 -10.80 18.58
N PHE A 310 0.28 -10.03 18.80
CA PHE A 310 -0.84 -9.81 17.88
C PHE A 310 -0.98 -8.36 17.41
N ALA A 311 0.05 -7.53 17.57
CA ALA A 311 0.08 -6.20 16.97
C ALA A 311 -0.20 -6.31 15.46
N PRO A 312 -1.11 -5.48 14.92
CA PRO A 312 -1.49 -5.57 13.52
C PRO A 312 -0.36 -5.04 12.62
N ASP A 313 0.14 -5.91 11.74
CA ASP A 313 1.12 -5.52 10.72
C ASP A 313 0.41 -4.77 9.58
N ALA A 314 0.84 -3.54 9.29
CA ALA A 314 0.16 -2.67 8.34
C ALA A 314 0.14 -3.23 6.91
N PHE A 315 1.22 -3.87 6.46
CA PHE A 315 1.29 -4.48 5.14
C PHE A 315 0.38 -5.70 5.06
N CYS A 316 0.41 -6.55 6.08
CA CYS A 316 -0.39 -7.77 6.14
C CYS A 316 -1.89 -7.47 6.32
N GLU A 317 -2.26 -6.41 7.04
CA GLU A 317 -3.65 -5.93 7.11
C GLU A 317 -4.14 -5.39 5.77
N LEU A 318 -3.33 -4.59 5.07
CA LEU A 318 -3.65 -4.15 3.72
C LEU A 318 -3.80 -5.36 2.78
N HIS A 319 -2.85 -6.30 2.81
CA HIS A 319 -2.91 -7.53 2.02
C HIS A 319 -4.19 -8.34 2.32
N ALA A 320 -4.52 -8.56 3.59
CA ALA A 320 -5.70 -9.29 4.01
C ALA A 320 -7.00 -8.66 3.48
N ALA A 321 -7.12 -7.33 3.59
CA ALA A 321 -8.27 -6.59 3.08
C ALA A 321 -8.39 -6.69 1.54
N VAL A 322 -7.25 -6.63 0.85
CA VAL A 322 -7.20 -6.73 -0.62
C VAL A 322 -7.54 -8.13 -1.10
N LEU A 323 -7.02 -9.17 -0.44
CA LEU A 323 -7.33 -10.56 -0.78
C LEU A 323 -8.80 -10.88 -0.52
N ALA A 324 -9.35 -10.43 0.61
CA ALA A 324 -10.77 -10.60 0.92
C ALA A 324 -11.66 -9.92 -0.14
N ARG A 325 -11.30 -8.71 -0.57
CA ARG A 325 -12.02 -8.02 -1.64
C ARG A 325 -11.91 -8.76 -2.97
N LEU A 326 -10.71 -9.21 -3.35
CA LEU A 326 -10.52 -9.96 -4.60
C LEU A 326 -11.36 -11.24 -4.62
N HIS A 327 -11.38 -11.97 -3.50
CA HIS A 327 -12.23 -13.15 -3.34
C HIS A 327 -13.71 -12.82 -3.52
N ALA A 328 -14.20 -11.77 -2.86
CA ALA A 328 -15.58 -11.33 -2.99
C ALA A 328 -15.94 -10.89 -4.42
N THR A 329 -15.05 -10.13 -5.08
CA THR A 329 -15.22 -9.71 -6.48
C THR A 329 -15.27 -10.92 -7.41
N TRP A 330 -14.33 -11.87 -7.27
CA TRP A 330 -14.32 -13.08 -8.08
C TRP A 330 -15.58 -13.94 -7.88
N LYS A 331 -15.99 -14.13 -6.62
CA LYS A 331 -17.21 -14.85 -6.26
C LYS A 331 -18.45 -14.20 -6.86
N GLY A 332 -18.56 -12.87 -6.82
CA GLY A 332 -19.64 -12.11 -7.45
C GLY A 332 -19.69 -12.37 -8.96
N LEU A 333 -18.56 -12.22 -9.64
CA LEU A 333 -18.45 -12.46 -11.09
C LEU A 333 -18.83 -13.90 -11.46
N LYS A 334 -18.39 -14.89 -10.67
CA LYS A 334 -18.72 -16.30 -10.91
C LYS A 334 -20.19 -16.60 -10.65
N THR A 335 -20.81 -15.91 -9.70
CA THR A 335 -22.27 -16.03 -9.43
C THR A 335 -23.08 -15.49 -10.60
N GLU A 336 -22.65 -14.36 -11.19
CA GLU A 336 -23.27 -13.77 -12.37
C GLU A 336 -23.02 -14.60 -13.64
N ASN A 337 -21.82 -15.17 -13.78
CA ASN A 337 -21.43 -16.00 -14.90
C ASN A 337 -20.64 -17.25 -14.44
N PRO A 338 -21.34 -18.39 -14.24
CA PRO A 338 -20.70 -19.64 -13.80
C PRO A 338 -19.68 -20.22 -14.78
N HIS A 339 -19.67 -19.78 -16.04
CA HIS A 339 -18.73 -20.26 -17.06
C HIS A 339 -17.36 -19.57 -17.02
N LEU A 340 -17.19 -18.55 -16.18
CA LEU A 340 -15.89 -17.90 -16.01
C LEU A 340 -14.86 -18.90 -15.48
N THR A 341 -13.75 -19.04 -16.19
CA THR A 341 -12.61 -19.85 -15.76
C THR A 341 -11.50 -18.95 -15.20
N VAL A 342 -10.50 -19.52 -14.54
CA VAL A 342 -9.30 -18.82 -14.03
C VAL A 342 -8.63 -17.92 -15.09
N MET A 343 -8.81 -18.20 -16.39
CA MET A 343 -8.31 -17.33 -17.47
C MET A 343 -8.92 -15.92 -17.47
N HIS A 344 -10.07 -15.74 -16.84
CA HIS A 344 -10.79 -14.47 -16.70
C HIS A 344 -10.49 -13.78 -15.35
N PHE A 345 -9.49 -14.25 -14.61
CA PHE A 345 -9.13 -13.69 -13.30
C PHE A 345 -8.52 -12.28 -13.40
N GLY A 346 -7.91 -11.96 -14.54
CA GLY A 346 -7.29 -10.64 -14.80
C GLY A 346 -8.22 -9.46 -14.51
N PRO A 347 -9.42 -9.39 -15.13
CA PRO A 347 -10.41 -8.35 -14.83
C PRO A 347 -10.76 -8.19 -13.34
N ALA A 348 -10.91 -9.29 -12.59
CA ALA A 348 -11.19 -9.24 -11.16
C ALA A 348 -10.02 -8.65 -10.36
N MET A 349 -8.79 -9.02 -10.74
CA MET A 349 -7.57 -8.43 -10.19
C MET A 349 -7.49 -6.93 -10.49
N GLU A 350 -7.69 -6.52 -11.75
CA GLU A 350 -7.64 -5.11 -12.16
C GLU A 350 -8.68 -4.25 -11.43
N GLN A 351 -9.93 -4.73 -11.34
CA GLN A 351 -10.98 -4.05 -10.58
C GLN A 351 -10.61 -3.91 -9.10
N THR A 352 -10.02 -4.94 -8.51
CA THR A 352 -9.57 -4.90 -7.11
C THR A 352 -8.44 -3.89 -6.93
N LEU A 353 -7.42 -3.92 -7.78
CA LEU A 353 -6.27 -3.02 -7.73
C LEU A 353 -6.64 -1.56 -7.99
N PHE A 354 -7.58 -1.32 -8.91
CA PHE A 354 -8.14 0.02 -9.11
C PHE A 354 -8.79 0.54 -7.83
N ALA A 355 -9.58 -0.30 -7.16
CA ALA A 355 -10.20 0.07 -5.90
C ALA A 355 -9.16 0.33 -4.79
N VAL A 356 -8.09 -0.47 -4.71
CA VAL A 356 -6.99 -0.24 -3.76
C VAL A 356 -6.42 1.16 -3.95
N ARG A 357 -6.13 1.52 -5.21
CA ARG A 357 -5.64 2.86 -5.53
C ARG A 357 -6.62 3.94 -5.10
N SER A 358 -7.90 3.84 -5.47
CA SER A 358 -8.91 4.82 -5.09
C SER A 358 -9.03 4.97 -3.57
N PHE A 359 -9.00 3.86 -2.83
CA PHE A 359 -9.03 3.87 -1.37
C PHE A 359 -7.79 4.58 -0.80
N CYS A 360 -6.59 4.18 -1.22
CA CYS A 360 -5.34 4.72 -0.69
C CYS A 360 -5.14 6.21 -0.99
N LEU A 361 -5.75 6.74 -2.06
CA LEU A 361 -5.72 8.16 -2.37
C LEU A 361 -6.51 9.02 -1.37
N ILE A 362 -7.51 8.44 -0.71
CA ILE A 362 -8.45 9.14 0.18
C ILE A 362 -8.18 8.79 1.65
N ALA A 363 -7.80 7.55 1.94
CA ALA A 363 -7.57 7.06 3.30
C ALA A 363 -6.48 7.86 4.04
N GLU A 364 -6.72 8.14 5.31
CA GLU A 364 -5.77 8.83 6.19
C GLU A 364 -4.63 7.89 6.63
N MET A 365 -4.92 6.58 6.77
CA MET A 365 -3.96 5.54 7.16
C MET A 365 -3.38 5.80 8.57
N GLU A 366 -4.24 6.13 9.54
CA GLU A 366 -3.81 6.33 10.92
C GLU A 366 -3.61 5.00 11.64
N THR A 367 -4.43 3.99 11.30
CA THR A 367 -4.40 2.65 11.90
C THR A 367 -4.48 1.53 10.85
N PRO A 368 -3.83 0.37 11.06
CA PRO A 368 -3.93 -0.76 10.13
C PRO A 368 -5.36 -1.28 9.98
N SER A 369 -6.19 -1.13 11.01
CA SER A 369 -7.60 -1.53 10.99
C SER A 369 -8.45 -0.78 9.97
N GLU A 370 -8.06 0.42 9.53
CA GLU A 370 -8.78 1.17 8.50
C GLU A 370 -8.87 0.38 7.18
N PHE A 371 -7.85 -0.43 6.86
CA PHE A 371 -7.87 -1.29 5.68
C PHE A 371 -9.04 -2.26 5.69
N ARG A 372 -9.60 -2.62 6.84
CA ARG A 372 -10.77 -3.51 6.90
C ARG A 372 -12.00 -2.87 6.25
N SER A 373 -12.14 -1.54 6.33
CA SER A 373 -13.25 -0.82 5.68
C SER A 373 -13.21 -0.95 4.14
N PHE A 374 -12.03 -1.17 3.57
CA PHE A 374 -11.83 -1.38 2.13
C PHE A 374 -12.49 -2.66 1.60
N SER A 375 -12.58 -3.69 2.45
CA SER A 375 -13.15 -4.99 2.06
C SER A 375 -14.67 -4.91 1.77
N GLY A 376 -15.36 -3.86 2.24
CA GLY A 376 -16.76 -3.55 1.95
C GLY A 376 -17.74 -3.92 3.09
N ARG A 377 -18.86 -3.18 3.18
CA ARG A 377 -19.92 -3.26 4.21
C ARG A 377 -20.61 -4.63 4.39
N SER A 378 -20.35 -5.63 3.55
CA SER A 378 -20.83 -7.01 3.72
C SER A 378 -19.80 -7.92 4.41
N VAL A 379 -18.51 -7.53 4.41
CA VAL A 379 -17.37 -8.33 4.89
C VAL A 379 -17.07 -8.09 6.38
N SER A 380 -17.74 -7.12 7.01
CA SER A 380 -17.60 -6.87 8.46
C SER A 380 -18.05 -8.05 9.34
N GLU A 381 -18.80 -9.03 8.81
CA GLU A 381 -19.07 -10.31 9.48
C GLU A 381 -17.93 -11.35 9.35
N VAL A 382 -17.01 -11.18 8.40
CA VAL A 382 -16.00 -12.19 8.03
C VAL A 382 -14.62 -11.87 8.61
N LEU A 383 -14.24 -10.58 8.69
CA LEU A 383 -12.93 -10.13 9.23
C LEU A 383 -12.97 -9.74 10.71
N ILE A 384 -13.80 -10.43 11.51
CA ILE A 384 -13.83 -10.23 12.97
C ILE A 384 -12.58 -10.92 13.56
N PRO A 385 -11.70 -10.20 14.29
CA PRO A 385 -10.64 -10.83 15.08
C PRO A 385 -11.27 -11.78 16.09
N ALA A 386 -10.74 -13.00 16.23
CA ALA A 386 -11.21 -13.93 17.27
C ALA A 386 -11.18 -13.22 18.64
N GLU A 387 -12.33 -13.10 19.30
CA GLU A 387 -12.47 -12.46 20.62
C GLU A 387 -11.49 -13.05 21.66
N GLN A 388 -10.92 -12.16 22.47
CA GLN A 388 -10.26 -12.47 23.75
C GLN A 388 -11.24 -13.17 24.72
N PRO A 389 -10.75 -13.93 25.71
CA PRO A 389 -11.59 -14.77 26.57
C PRO A 389 -12.59 -13.94 27.40
N PRO A 390 -13.70 -14.57 27.84
CA PRO A 390 -14.81 -13.83 28.42
C PRO A 390 -14.43 -13.33 29.81
N ASP A 391 -14.55 -12.02 30.02
CA ASP A 391 -14.75 -11.46 31.36
C ASP A 391 -16.12 -10.82 31.42
N GLU A 392 -16.86 -11.21 32.45
CA GLU A 392 -18.26 -10.92 32.67
C GLU A 392 -18.54 -9.41 32.85
N ALA A 393 -19.77 -9.05 32.46
CA ALA A 393 -20.43 -7.76 32.65
C ALA A 393 -19.95 -6.63 31.70
N LYS A 394 -20.84 -6.00 30.94
CA LYS A 394 -22.04 -5.33 31.45
C LYS A 394 -23.12 -5.21 30.38
N ASP A 395 -24.35 -5.37 30.85
CA ASP A 395 -25.68 -5.32 30.20
C ASP A 395 -26.03 -4.07 29.36
N SER A 396 -25.07 -3.40 28.73
CA SER A 396 -25.30 -2.14 28.00
C SER A 396 -25.57 -2.32 26.50
N VAL A 397 -25.27 -3.48 25.92
CA VAL A 397 -25.32 -3.68 24.46
C VAL A 397 -26.72 -4.07 23.97
N ARG A 398 -27.55 -4.68 24.83
CA ARG A 398 -28.91 -5.13 24.44
C ARG A 398 -29.94 -4.01 24.36
N VAL A 399 -29.74 -2.87 25.04
CA VAL A 399 -30.68 -1.73 25.01
C VAL A 399 -30.38 -0.77 23.84
N SER A 400 -29.13 -0.73 23.34
CA SER A 400 -28.76 0.21 22.27
C SER A 400 -29.10 -0.31 20.86
N VAL A 401 -29.13 -1.63 20.66
CA VAL A 401 -29.48 -2.26 19.38
C VAL A 401 -30.98 -2.16 19.07
N GLN A 402 -31.83 -2.15 20.11
CA GLN A 402 -33.29 -2.00 19.96
C GLN A 402 -33.74 -0.57 19.62
N ARG A 403 -32.97 0.46 19.99
CA ARG A 403 -33.29 1.87 19.72
C ARG A 403 -32.90 2.31 18.30
N THR A 404 -31.86 1.70 17.71
CA THR A 404 -31.41 2.04 16.35
C THR A 404 -32.29 1.40 15.25
N LEU A 405 -32.89 0.23 15.52
CA LEU A 405 -33.85 -0.39 14.60
C LEU A 405 -35.16 0.39 14.45
N GLN A 406 -35.51 1.22 15.44
CA GLN A 406 -36.73 2.05 15.39
C GLN A 406 -36.53 3.35 14.58
N ASN A 407 -35.30 3.88 14.54
CA ASN A 407 -34.98 5.10 13.77
C ASN A 407 -34.81 4.83 12.25
N VAL A 408 -34.58 3.57 11.84
CA VAL A 408 -34.48 3.18 10.42
C VAL A 408 -35.87 3.01 9.77
N SER A 409 -36.95 2.93 10.56
CA SER A 409 -38.31 2.80 10.03
C SER A 409 -38.97 4.15 9.66
N GLU A 410 -38.58 5.27 10.28
CA GLU A 410 -39.23 6.58 10.05
C GLU A 410 -38.60 7.37 8.89
N SER A 411 -37.32 7.14 8.58
CA SER A 411 -36.68 7.77 7.40
C SER A 411 -37.06 7.10 6.07
N ALA A 412 -37.59 5.87 6.11
CA ALA A 412 -38.16 5.18 4.96
C ALA A 412 -39.53 5.74 4.50
N SER A 413 -40.17 6.58 5.33
CA SER A 413 -41.45 7.23 4.99
C SER A 413 -41.30 8.56 4.23
N ILE A 414 -40.11 9.15 4.16
CA ILE A 414 -39.88 10.52 3.64
C ILE A 414 -39.25 10.51 2.23
N LEU A 415 -38.65 9.40 1.78
CA LEU A 415 -38.23 9.24 0.37
C LEU A 415 -39.33 8.71 -0.56
N GLY A 416 -40.43 8.18 0.00
CA GLY A 416 -41.65 7.83 -0.75
C GLY A 416 -42.36 9.03 -1.39
N THR A 417 -42.05 10.25 -0.95
CA THR A 417 -42.62 11.51 -1.49
C THR A 417 -41.81 12.13 -2.63
N TYR A 418 -40.58 11.67 -2.91
CA TYR A 418 -39.76 12.21 -4.02
C TYR A 418 -39.95 11.45 -5.34
N LEU A 419 -40.40 10.18 -5.30
CA LEU A 419 -40.65 9.38 -6.51
C LEU A 419 -42.07 9.56 -7.09
N SER A 420 -42.96 10.29 -6.41
CA SER A 420 -44.23 10.77 -7.00
C SER A 420 -44.04 11.86 -8.08
N GLY A 421 -42.83 12.40 -8.25
CA GLY A 421 -42.50 13.34 -9.33
C GLY A 421 -42.17 12.69 -10.68
N VAL A 422 -41.97 11.36 -10.73
CA VAL A 422 -41.54 10.65 -11.95
C VAL A 422 -42.72 10.02 -12.72
N PHE A 423 -43.97 10.22 -12.27
CA PHE A 423 -45.16 9.68 -12.94
C PHE A 423 -46.23 10.72 -13.34
N ASN A 424 -45.90 12.02 -13.40
CA ASN A 424 -46.81 13.00 -14.00
C ASN A 424 -46.05 14.10 -14.78
N ALA A 425 -46.38 14.16 -16.09
CA ALA A 425 -46.13 15.25 -17.04
C ALA A 425 -44.81 15.24 -17.85
N ARG A 426 -44.88 14.45 -18.93
CA ARG A 426 -44.26 14.57 -20.27
C ARG A 426 -42.78 14.26 -20.47
#